data_AF-A0A3M8R6R5-F1
#
_entry.id   AF-A0A3M8R6R5-F1
#
_cell.length_a   1.000
_cell.length_b   1.000
_cell.length_c   1.000
_cell.angle_alpha   90.00
_cell.angle_beta   90.00
_cell.angle_gamma   90.00
#
_symmetry.space_group_name_H-M   'P 1'
#
loop_
_entity.id
_entity.type
_entity.pdbx_description
1 polymer ?
#
loop_
_entity_poly.entity_id
_entity_poly.type
_entity_poly.pdbx_seq_one_letter_code
_entity_poly.pdbx_strand_id
1 'polypeptide(L)'
;MERGYRPAIHPHQRHPRGWLDWTGHPRHSAGRGLSTLGWMMEMRFLCDEMLHGLGRWLRAAGYDSRIAGMGTADADLLRQALSEGRLLLSRDRKLLEYRGAGRAVLWLEANDLEGCAMELCHRVELNWLYRPFSRCLQCNTPLRSTSAAVWPDLPDTVRASGMVLWCCPVCRKVYWEGSHVTRMRARLQEWQRRCRGEGPVPGPAG
;
A
#
# COMPACT_ATOMS: atom_id res chain seq x y z
N MET A 1 24.35 26.99 13.11
CA MET A 1 23.10 27.62 13.58
C MET A 1 22.04 27.44 12.49
N GLU A 2 21.49 26.24 12.38
CA GLU A 2 20.49 25.90 11.36
C GLU A 2 19.10 26.16 11.94
N ARG A 3 18.41 27.17 11.40
CA ARG A 3 17.03 27.48 11.74
C ARG A 3 16.12 26.43 11.09
N GLY A 4 15.52 25.58 11.93
CA GLY A 4 14.53 24.59 11.52
C GLY A 4 13.30 25.24 10.88
N TYR A 5 13.04 24.87 9.63
CA TYR A 5 11.81 25.20 8.93
C TYR A 5 10.64 24.39 9.52
N ARG A 6 9.71 25.06 10.21
CA ARG A 6 8.39 24.52 10.56
C ARG A 6 7.38 25.06 9.55
N PRO A 7 6.73 24.22 8.72
CA PRO A 7 5.66 24.71 7.87
C PRO A 7 4.43 25.04 8.74
N ALA A 8 3.86 26.22 8.50
CA ALA A 8 2.65 26.70 9.14
C ALA A 8 1.45 25.83 8.75
N ILE A 9 0.66 25.43 9.74
CA ILE A 9 -0.61 24.73 9.57
C ILE A 9 -1.64 25.81 9.26
N HIS A 10 -2.10 25.91 8.01
CA HIS A 10 -3.26 26.73 7.66
C HIS A 10 -4.54 25.95 7.96
N PRO A 11 -5.39 26.37 8.90
CA PRO A 11 -6.69 25.76 9.10
C PRO A 11 -7.66 26.30 8.04
N HIS A 12 -8.47 25.40 7.48
CA HIS A 12 -9.58 25.67 6.55
C HIS A 12 -9.24 25.85 5.06
N GLN A 13 -8.94 24.74 4.39
CA GLN A 13 -9.34 24.56 3.00
C GLN A 13 -10.45 23.50 2.94
N ARG A 14 -11.60 23.84 2.38
CA ARG A 14 -12.75 22.93 2.25
C ARG A 14 -12.42 21.87 1.20
N HIS A 15 -12.40 20.60 1.60
CA HIS A 15 -12.15 19.46 0.72
C HIS A 15 -13.44 19.02 -0.01
N PRO A 16 -13.39 18.71 -1.32
CA PRO A 16 -14.51 18.12 -2.03
C PRO A 16 -14.85 16.72 -1.46
N ARG A 17 -16.16 16.42 -1.40
CA ARG A 17 -16.72 15.21 -0.78
C ARG A 17 -16.09 13.94 -1.36
N GLY A 18 -15.53 13.09 -0.50
CA GLY A 18 -14.87 11.82 -0.87
C GLY A 18 -13.49 11.62 -0.24
N TRP A 19 -12.89 12.68 0.34
CA TRP A 19 -11.68 12.62 1.16
C TRP A 19 -11.94 13.38 2.46
N LEU A 20 -12.09 12.67 3.58
CA LEU A 20 -12.26 13.29 4.89
C LEU A 20 -10.92 13.72 5.50
N ASP A 21 -10.99 14.89 6.12
CA ASP A 21 -10.09 15.51 7.09
C ASP A 21 -9.49 14.50 8.10
N TRP A 22 -8.17 14.58 8.29
CA TRP A 22 -7.31 13.61 8.99
C TRP A 22 -7.23 13.85 10.50
N THR A 23 -8.35 14.18 11.16
CA THR A 23 -8.43 14.35 12.63
C THR A 23 -9.17 13.22 13.36
N GLY A 24 -9.68 12.21 12.64
CA GLY A 24 -10.46 11.12 13.23
C GLY A 24 -9.64 10.05 13.95
N HIS A 25 -9.42 10.24 15.26
CA HIS A 25 -9.36 9.10 16.19
C HIS A 25 -10.59 8.20 15.97
N PRO A 26 -10.44 6.87 15.89
CA PRO A 26 -11.59 5.99 15.86
C PRO A 26 -12.36 6.13 17.19
N ARG A 27 -13.63 6.52 17.12
CA ARG A 27 -14.57 6.32 18.23
C ARG A 27 -14.86 4.83 18.31
N HIS A 28 -14.17 4.14 19.21
CA HIS A 28 -14.46 2.74 19.52
C HIS A 28 -15.66 2.66 20.47
N SER A 29 -16.67 1.89 20.08
CA SER A 29 -17.51 1.19 21.05
C SER A 29 -16.66 0.09 21.69
N ALA A 30 -16.51 0.18 23.00
CA ALA A 30 -15.70 -0.74 23.80
C ALA A 30 -16.22 -2.17 23.72
N GLY A 31 -15.35 -3.13 23.39
CA GLY A 31 -15.69 -4.55 23.32
C GLY A 31 -14.47 -5.45 23.16
N ARG A 32 -13.73 -5.64 24.26
CA ARG A 32 -12.83 -6.78 24.60
C ARG A 32 -11.75 -7.22 23.59
N GLY A 33 -10.48 -6.98 23.97
CA GLY A 33 -9.32 -7.77 23.52
C GLY A 33 -8.13 -6.94 23.02
N LEU A 34 -7.18 -6.58 23.90
CA LEU A 34 -5.88 -6.08 23.47
C LEU A 34 -5.04 -7.24 22.90
N SER A 35 -4.78 -7.26 21.59
CA SER A 35 -3.45 -7.49 20.94
C SER A 35 -3.50 -7.98 19.48
N THR A 36 -4.66 -8.21 18.86
CA THR A 36 -4.73 -8.54 17.40
C THR A 36 -4.69 -7.28 16.52
N LEU A 37 -5.27 -6.18 17.01
CA LEU A 37 -5.38 -4.90 16.30
C LEU A 37 -4.03 -4.17 16.09
N GLY A 38 -3.08 -4.33 17.02
CA GLY A 38 -1.76 -3.70 16.91
C GLY A 38 -0.90 -4.30 15.79
N TRP A 39 -1.05 -5.61 15.54
CA TRP A 39 -0.30 -6.33 14.50
C TRP A 39 -0.82 -6.01 13.08
N MET A 40 -2.14 -5.84 12.93
CA MET A 40 -2.77 -5.52 11.64
C MET A 40 -2.40 -4.11 11.13
N MET A 41 -2.07 -3.17 12.02
CA MET A 41 -1.79 -1.78 11.67
C MET A 41 -0.34 -1.54 11.20
N GLU A 42 0.57 -2.50 11.36
CA GLU A 42 2.00 -2.36 11.01
C GLU A 42 2.52 -3.46 10.08
N MET A 43 1.65 -4.23 9.40
CA MET A 43 2.11 -5.29 8.51
C MET A 43 3.08 -4.78 7.44
N ARG A 44 4.27 -5.39 7.40
CA ARG A 44 5.32 -5.12 6.42
C ARG A 44 5.53 -6.38 5.60
N PHE A 45 5.67 -6.20 4.30
CA PHE A 45 5.84 -7.30 3.36
C PHE A 45 7.22 -7.24 2.70
N LEU A 46 7.74 -8.40 2.37
CA LEU A 46 8.80 -8.59 1.39
C LEU A 46 8.23 -9.53 0.33
N CYS A 47 8.08 -9.07 -0.91
CA CYS A 47 7.68 -9.93 -2.02
C CYS A 47 8.93 -10.41 -2.75
N ASP A 48 8.98 -11.68 -3.10
CA ASP A 48 9.97 -12.17 -4.07
C ASP A 48 9.76 -11.53 -5.46
N GLU A 49 10.62 -11.88 -6.41
CA GLU A 49 10.53 -11.36 -7.78
C GLU A 49 9.25 -11.81 -8.50
N MET A 50 8.75 -13.01 -8.20
CA MET A 50 7.54 -13.59 -8.81
C MET A 50 6.28 -12.81 -8.43
N LEU A 51 6.29 -12.20 -7.24
CA LEU A 51 5.19 -11.43 -6.68
C LEU A 51 5.39 -9.91 -6.79
N HIS A 52 6.22 -9.45 -7.75
CA HIS A 52 6.41 -8.02 -8.01
C HIS A 52 5.09 -7.27 -8.21
N GLY A 53 4.16 -7.85 -8.97
CA GLY A 53 2.83 -7.28 -9.21
C GLY A 53 2.04 -7.10 -7.91
N LEU A 54 1.98 -8.15 -7.08
CA LEU A 54 1.31 -8.11 -5.79
C LEU A 54 1.94 -7.08 -4.85
N GLY A 55 3.28 -7.02 -4.79
CA GLY A 55 4.01 -6.03 -4.01
C GLY A 55 3.67 -4.59 -4.40
N ARG A 56 3.49 -4.30 -5.70
CA ARG A 56 3.03 -2.98 -6.16
C ARG A 56 1.61 -2.65 -5.68
N TRP A 57 0.72 -3.64 -5.67
CA TRP A 57 -0.64 -3.45 -5.16
C TRP A 57 -0.69 -3.27 -3.64
N LEU A 58 0.15 -3.97 -2.88
CA LEU A 58 0.29 -3.73 -1.45
C LEU A 58 0.80 -2.32 -1.15
N ARG A 59 1.76 -1.80 -1.94
CA ARG A 59 2.15 -0.38 -1.87
C ARG A 59 0.98 0.56 -2.20
N ALA A 60 0.18 0.21 -3.21
CA ALA A 60 -1.00 0.98 -3.59
C ALA A 60 -2.06 0.99 -2.48
N ALA A 61 -2.22 -0.11 -1.73
CA ALA A 61 -3.07 -0.19 -0.55
C ALA A 61 -2.48 0.53 0.68
N GLY A 62 -1.19 0.90 0.64
CA GLY A 62 -0.52 1.70 1.67
C GLY A 62 0.40 0.92 2.61
N TYR A 63 0.66 -0.36 2.33
CA TYR A 63 1.55 -1.20 3.16
C TYR A 63 3.02 -1.01 2.82
N ASP A 64 3.89 -1.17 3.83
CA ASP A 64 5.34 -1.21 3.64
C ASP A 64 5.74 -2.52 2.94
N SER A 65 5.84 -2.48 1.61
CA SER A 65 6.13 -3.67 0.81
C SER A 65 7.42 -3.51 0.02
N ARG A 66 8.48 -4.19 0.46
CA ARG A 66 9.68 -4.38 -0.35
C ARG A 66 9.40 -5.43 -1.43
N ILE A 67 10.10 -5.29 -2.55
CA ILE A 67 10.06 -6.25 -3.64
C ILE A 67 11.52 -6.60 -3.92
N ALA A 68 11.83 -7.90 -3.95
CA ALA A 68 13.16 -8.41 -4.21
C ALA A 68 13.67 -7.97 -5.59
N GLY A 69 14.99 -7.79 -5.68
CA GLY A 69 15.67 -7.65 -6.97
C GLY A 69 15.75 -9.01 -7.67
N MET A 70 15.93 -8.97 -8.99
CA MET A 70 16.06 -10.19 -9.78
C MET A 70 17.23 -11.05 -9.27
N GLY A 71 16.99 -12.35 -9.09
CA GLY A 71 18.03 -13.30 -8.67
C GLY A 71 18.53 -13.15 -7.24
N THR A 72 17.79 -12.47 -6.36
CA THR A 72 18.10 -12.45 -4.92
C THR A 72 17.98 -13.86 -4.35
N ALA A 73 19.00 -14.34 -3.62
CA ALA A 73 18.98 -15.70 -3.07
C ALA A 73 17.91 -15.86 -1.97
N ASP A 74 17.23 -17.00 -1.94
CA ASP A 74 16.21 -17.33 -0.94
C ASP A 74 16.66 -17.15 0.51
N ALA A 75 17.90 -17.55 0.80
CA ALA A 75 18.51 -17.38 2.11
C ALA A 75 18.63 -15.91 2.51
N ASP A 76 18.92 -15.02 1.56
CA ASP A 76 19.02 -13.59 1.79
C ASP A 76 17.63 -12.97 1.98
N LEU A 77 16.63 -13.40 1.20
CA LEU A 77 15.24 -12.98 1.37
C LEU A 77 14.71 -13.33 2.75
N LEU A 78 14.91 -14.58 3.20
CA LEU A 78 14.47 -15.02 4.52
C LEU A 78 15.20 -14.26 5.63
N ARG A 79 16.51 -14.06 5.51
CA ARG A 79 17.29 -13.28 6.48
C ARG A 79 16.80 -11.84 6.57
N GLN A 80 16.52 -11.21 5.42
CA GLN A 80 15.97 -9.86 5.37
C GLN A 80 14.59 -9.80 6.01
N ALA A 81 13.71 -10.76 5.69
CA ALA A 81 12.37 -10.82 6.26
C ALA A 81 12.39 -10.94 7.79
N LEU A 82 13.23 -11.84 8.32
CA LEU A 82 13.39 -12.04 9.76
C LEU A 82 14.00 -10.81 10.45
N SER A 83 15.04 -10.21 9.89
CA SER A 83 15.72 -9.05 10.50
C SER A 83 14.90 -7.77 10.44
N GLU A 84 14.09 -7.57 9.40
CA GLU A 84 13.24 -6.39 9.26
C GLU A 84 11.82 -6.58 9.83
N GLY A 85 11.48 -7.77 10.33
CA GLY A 85 10.14 -8.09 10.81
C GLY A 85 9.09 -8.01 9.70
N ARG A 86 9.39 -8.60 8.53
CA ARG A 86 8.50 -8.63 7.36
C ARG A 86 7.94 -10.03 7.12
N LEU A 87 6.72 -10.08 6.63
CA LEU A 87 6.16 -11.29 6.04
C LEU A 87 6.69 -11.42 4.59
N LEU A 88 7.53 -12.42 4.36
CA LEU A 88 8.01 -12.83 3.05
C LEU A 88 6.89 -13.56 2.29
N LEU A 89 6.38 -12.92 1.25
CA LEU A 89 5.44 -13.51 0.31
C LEU A 89 6.22 -14.14 -0.84
N SER A 90 5.95 -15.41 -1.13
CA SER A 90 6.55 -16.10 -2.26
C SER A 90 5.61 -17.16 -2.84
N ARG A 91 5.83 -17.53 -4.10
CA ARG A 91 5.23 -18.75 -4.70
C ARG A 91 6.21 -19.90 -4.83
N ASP A 92 7.50 -19.69 -4.54
CA ASP A 92 8.49 -20.76 -4.50
C ASP A 92 8.34 -21.56 -3.20
N ARG A 93 7.99 -22.84 -3.34
CA ARG A 93 7.85 -23.75 -2.20
C ARG A 93 9.19 -24.04 -1.52
N LYS A 94 10.31 -23.92 -2.23
CA LYS A 94 11.66 -24.20 -1.70
C LYS A 94 12.01 -23.27 -0.55
N LEU A 95 11.47 -22.05 -0.52
CA LEU A 95 11.62 -21.13 0.61
C LEU A 95 11.14 -21.71 1.95
N LEU A 96 10.19 -22.66 1.92
CA LEU A 96 9.68 -23.33 3.12
C LEU A 96 10.68 -24.35 3.71
N GLU A 97 11.66 -24.79 2.94
CA GLU A 97 12.67 -25.76 3.37
C GLU A 97 13.76 -25.11 4.25
N TYR A 98 13.87 -23.78 4.23
CA TYR A 98 14.86 -23.04 5.01
C TYR A 98 14.51 -22.97 6.49
N ARG A 99 15.54 -23.11 7.34
CA ARG A 99 15.40 -22.94 8.79
C ARG A 99 14.87 -21.54 9.12
N GLY A 100 13.73 -21.50 9.81
CA GLY A 100 13.08 -20.25 10.20
C GLY A 100 12.00 -19.75 9.24
N ALA A 101 11.74 -20.46 8.14
CA ALA A 101 10.69 -20.11 7.18
C ALA A 101 9.31 -19.96 7.85
N GLY A 102 8.94 -20.87 8.75
CA GLY A 102 7.66 -20.80 9.47
C GLY A 102 7.43 -19.56 10.34
N ARG A 103 8.45 -18.72 10.54
CA ARG A 103 8.34 -17.45 11.30
C ARG A 103 8.06 -16.24 10.43
N ALA A 104 8.34 -16.31 9.13
CA ALA A 104 8.34 -15.15 8.26
C ALA A 104 7.83 -15.42 6.84
N VAL A 105 7.65 -16.67 6.41
CA VAL A 105 7.26 -16.99 5.02
C VAL A 105 5.78 -17.33 4.95
N LEU A 106 5.09 -16.64 4.04
CA LEU A 106 3.77 -16.99 3.55
C LEU A 106 3.91 -17.44 2.08
N TRP A 107 3.92 -18.74 1.87
CA TRP A 107 3.84 -19.32 0.52
C TRP A 107 2.42 -19.16 -0.01
N LEU A 108 2.24 -18.56 -1.18
CA LEU A 108 0.96 -18.43 -1.87
C LEU A 108 0.80 -19.53 -2.93
N GLU A 109 -0.34 -20.21 -2.92
CA GLU A 109 -0.65 -21.30 -3.84
C GLU A 109 -1.19 -20.79 -5.19
N ALA A 110 -1.92 -19.68 -5.18
CA ALA A 110 -2.50 -19.12 -6.39
C ALA A 110 -1.44 -18.71 -7.44
N ASN A 111 -1.76 -18.89 -8.72
CA ASN A 111 -0.82 -18.64 -9.83
C ASN A 111 -0.99 -17.30 -10.52
N ASP A 112 -2.12 -16.62 -10.29
CA ASP A 112 -2.40 -15.29 -10.81
C ASP A 112 -2.48 -14.25 -9.68
N LEU A 113 -2.40 -12.97 -10.07
CA LEU A 113 -2.39 -11.84 -9.15
C LEU A 113 -3.65 -11.77 -8.29
N GLU A 114 -4.81 -12.06 -8.87
CA GLU A 114 -6.09 -11.92 -8.17
C GLU A 114 -6.30 -13.04 -7.17
N GLY A 115 -5.97 -14.28 -7.55
CA GLY A 115 -5.91 -15.41 -6.64
C GLY A 115 -4.95 -15.16 -5.48
N CYS A 116 -3.73 -14.66 -5.77
CA CYS A 116 -2.76 -14.30 -4.72
C CYS A 116 -3.29 -13.22 -3.78
N ALA A 117 -3.97 -12.20 -4.34
CA ALA A 117 -4.55 -11.12 -3.55
C ALA A 117 -5.66 -11.64 -2.62
N MET A 118 -6.54 -12.52 -3.11
CA MET A 118 -7.61 -13.10 -2.29
C MET A 118 -7.06 -14.07 -1.23
N GLU A 119 -6.11 -14.92 -1.61
CA GLU A 119 -5.45 -15.83 -0.69
C GLU A 119 -4.76 -15.06 0.45
N LEU A 120 -3.96 -14.05 0.12
CA LEU A 120 -3.33 -13.19 1.12
C LEU A 120 -4.37 -12.54 2.02
N CYS A 121 -5.44 -12.01 1.43
CA CYS A 121 -6.50 -11.33 2.18
C CYS A 121 -7.14 -12.20 3.25
N HIS A 122 -7.47 -13.45 2.92
CA HIS A 122 -8.09 -14.37 3.87
C HIS A 122 -7.09 -14.89 4.90
N ARG A 123 -5.82 -15.06 4.54
CA ARG A 123 -4.81 -15.63 5.43
C ARG A 123 -4.26 -14.65 6.46
N VAL A 124 -4.26 -13.35 6.16
CA VAL A 124 -3.73 -12.30 7.07
C VAL A 124 -4.73 -11.20 7.39
N GLU A 125 -6.01 -11.40 7.07
CA GLU A 125 -7.09 -10.41 7.28
C GLU A 125 -6.74 -9.03 6.68
N LEU A 126 -6.20 -9.04 5.46
CA LEU A 126 -5.66 -7.83 4.83
C LEU A 126 -6.77 -6.80 4.53
N ASN A 127 -6.48 -5.52 4.79
CA ASN A 127 -7.33 -4.42 4.38
C ASN A 127 -6.75 -3.73 3.14
N TRP A 128 -7.30 -4.03 1.96
CA TRP A 128 -6.91 -3.40 0.69
C TRP A 128 -7.15 -1.89 0.64
N LEU A 129 -7.98 -1.36 1.56
CA LEU A 129 -8.25 0.06 1.74
C LEU A 129 -7.55 0.66 2.97
N TYR A 130 -6.45 0.05 3.43
CA TYR A 130 -5.71 0.49 4.63
C TYR A 130 -5.29 1.96 4.57
N ARG A 131 -4.37 2.33 3.67
CA ARG A 131 -3.93 3.72 3.43
C ARG A 131 -3.65 3.95 1.93
N PRO A 132 -4.67 3.87 1.07
CA PRO A 132 -4.45 3.85 -0.38
C PRO A 132 -3.64 5.03 -0.88
N PHE A 133 -2.68 4.77 -1.76
CA PHE A 133 -1.83 5.76 -2.42
C PHE A 133 -1.00 6.62 -1.46
N SER A 134 -0.68 6.11 -0.26
CA SER A 134 0.20 6.78 0.70
C SER A 134 1.70 6.48 0.50
N ARG A 135 2.03 5.52 -0.36
CA ARG A 135 3.42 5.09 -0.63
C ARG A 135 3.73 5.08 -2.12
N CYS A 136 4.98 5.32 -2.44
CA CYS A 136 5.50 5.29 -3.79
C CYS A 136 5.39 3.87 -4.36
N LEU A 137 4.66 3.71 -5.46
CA LEU A 137 4.54 2.43 -6.15
C LEU A 137 5.89 1.89 -6.66
N GLN A 138 6.86 2.78 -6.92
CA GLN A 138 8.18 2.44 -7.45
C GLN A 138 9.15 1.98 -6.36
N CYS A 139 9.30 2.76 -5.28
CA CYS A 139 10.35 2.52 -4.28
C CYS A 139 9.82 2.38 -2.84
N ASN A 140 8.50 2.28 -2.64
CA ASN A 140 7.85 2.04 -1.34
C ASN A 140 7.98 3.18 -0.31
N THR A 141 8.65 4.29 -0.61
CA THR A 141 8.77 5.44 0.30
C THR A 141 7.41 6.12 0.52
N PRO A 142 7.05 6.53 1.75
CA PRO A 142 5.87 7.35 1.99
C PRO A 142 5.87 8.63 1.14
N LEU A 143 4.72 8.93 0.53
CA LEU A 143 4.55 10.10 -0.31
C LEU A 143 4.30 11.36 0.54
N ARG A 144 4.66 12.51 -0.01
CA ARG A 144 4.41 13.83 0.59
C ARG A 144 3.61 14.69 -0.38
N SER A 145 2.75 15.55 0.13
CA SER A 145 2.08 16.55 -0.71
C SER A 145 3.11 17.50 -1.32
N THR A 146 2.84 17.97 -2.54
CA THR A 146 3.70 18.92 -3.27
C THR A 146 2.86 19.88 -4.09
N SER A 147 3.40 21.06 -4.37
CA SER A 147 2.82 21.99 -5.35
C SER A 147 3.29 21.67 -6.77
N ALA A 148 2.45 21.97 -7.77
CA ALA A 148 2.79 21.81 -9.20
C ALA A 148 3.99 22.66 -9.64
N ALA A 149 4.22 23.81 -8.99
CA ALA A 149 5.28 24.76 -9.32
C ALA A 149 6.70 24.17 -9.24
N VAL A 150 6.92 23.12 -8.45
CA VAL A 150 8.25 22.51 -8.23
C VAL A 150 8.63 21.53 -9.36
N TRP A 151 7.68 21.17 -10.22
CA TRP A 151 7.84 20.10 -11.20
C TRP A 151 7.67 20.64 -12.61
N PRO A 152 8.74 20.97 -13.36
CA PRO A 152 8.66 21.60 -14.69
C PRO A 152 8.18 20.66 -15.81
N ASP A 153 8.19 19.35 -15.58
CA ASP A 153 7.78 18.34 -16.57
C ASP A 153 6.35 17.82 -16.38
N LEU A 154 5.57 18.41 -15.47
CA LEU A 154 4.15 18.06 -15.34
C LEU A 154 3.34 18.51 -16.56
N PRO A 155 2.41 17.68 -17.05
CA PRO A 155 1.48 18.08 -18.11
C PRO A 155 0.68 19.32 -17.70
N ASP A 156 0.43 20.22 -18.66
CA ASP A 156 -0.30 21.47 -18.40
C ASP A 156 -1.70 21.25 -17.86
N THR A 157 -2.37 20.18 -18.31
CA THR A 157 -3.68 19.77 -17.79
C THR A 157 -3.66 19.49 -16.29
N VAL A 158 -2.58 18.89 -15.79
CA VAL A 158 -2.39 18.61 -14.36
C VAL A 158 -2.08 19.90 -13.61
N ARG A 159 -1.24 20.78 -14.17
CA ARG A 159 -0.94 22.09 -13.56
C ARG A 159 -2.19 22.96 -13.42
N ALA A 160 -2.99 23.04 -14.47
CA ALA A 160 -4.20 23.87 -14.52
C ALA A 160 -5.33 23.33 -13.64
N SER A 161 -5.32 22.03 -13.31
CA SER A 161 -6.40 21.40 -12.54
C SER A 161 -6.52 21.85 -11.08
N GLY A 162 -5.46 22.43 -10.50
CA GLY A 162 -5.41 22.76 -9.08
C GLY A 162 -5.48 21.55 -8.14
N MET A 163 -5.34 20.32 -8.65
CA MET A 163 -5.46 19.11 -7.85
C MET A 163 -4.29 18.91 -6.90
N VAL A 164 -4.52 18.14 -5.84
CA VAL A 164 -3.45 17.72 -4.93
C VAL A 164 -2.47 16.81 -5.66
N LEU A 165 -1.18 17.12 -5.53
CA LEU A 165 -0.10 16.31 -6.04
C LEU A 165 0.66 15.69 -4.88
N TRP A 166 1.19 14.50 -5.12
CA TRP A 166 2.08 13.81 -4.19
C TRP A 166 3.40 13.50 -4.86
N CYS A 167 4.51 13.65 -4.14
CA CYS A 167 5.83 13.26 -4.61
C CYS A 167 6.48 12.25 -3.68
N CYS A 168 7.32 11.40 -4.28
CA CYS A 168 8.27 10.59 -3.55
C CYS A 168 9.55 11.40 -3.31
N PRO A 169 10.02 11.58 -2.06
CA PRO A 169 11.24 12.34 -1.79
C PRO A 169 12.52 11.60 -2.21
N VAL A 170 12.44 10.29 -2.51
CA VAL A 170 13.60 9.45 -2.88
C VAL A 170 13.73 9.35 -4.40
N CYS A 171 12.72 8.79 -5.09
CA CYS A 171 12.81 8.60 -6.54
C CYS A 171 12.25 9.76 -7.37
N ARG A 172 11.77 10.82 -6.71
CA ARG A 172 11.19 12.02 -7.35
C ARG A 172 10.00 11.76 -8.29
N LYS A 173 9.35 10.60 -8.19
CA LYS A 173 8.11 10.33 -8.93
C LYS A 173 6.97 11.17 -8.35
N VAL A 174 6.19 11.79 -9.23
CA VAL A 174 4.98 12.55 -8.88
C VAL A 174 3.74 11.74 -9.23
N TYR A 175 2.72 11.85 -8.38
CA TYR A 175 1.43 11.18 -8.47
C TYR A 175 0.32 12.20 -8.30
N TRP A 176 -0.81 11.96 -8.94
CA TRP A 176 -1.99 12.81 -8.89
C TRP A 176 -3.25 11.99 -9.21
N GLU A 177 -4.42 12.51 -8.87
CA GLU A 177 -5.68 11.83 -9.16
C GLU A 177 -5.98 11.94 -10.65
N GLY A 178 -5.86 10.81 -11.36
CA GLY A 178 -6.18 10.69 -12.78
C GLY A 178 -6.71 9.30 -13.08
N SER A 179 -7.04 9.03 -14.35
CA SER A 179 -7.71 7.79 -14.75
C SER A 179 -6.99 6.52 -14.28
N HIS A 180 -5.66 6.53 -14.19
CA HIS A 180 -4.88 5.41 -13.67
C HIS A 180 -5.15 5.16 -12.18
N VAL A 181 -5.08 6.19 -11.33
CA VAL A 181 -5.37 6.08 -9.89
C VAL A 181 -6.83 5.69 -9.67
N THR A 182 -7.76 6.23 -10.46
CA THR A 182 -9.18 5.85 -10.40
C THR A 182 -9.37 4.34 -10.67
N ARG A 183 -8.75 3.80 -11.73
CA ARG A 183 -8.80 2.36 -12.03
C ARG A 183 -8.17 1.51 -10.92
N MET A 184 -7.03 1.96 -10.37
CA MET A 184 -6.40 1.27 -9.25
C MET A 184 -7.30 1.24 -8.02
N ARG A 185 -7.94 2.37 -7.69
CA ARG A 185 -8.83 2.48 -6.53
C ARG A 185 -10.04 1.56 -6.68
N ALA A 186 -10.64 1.51 -7.87
CA ALA A 186 -11.76 0.61 -8.16
C ALA A 186 -11.38 -0.85 -7.91
N ARG A 187 -10.18 -1.27 -8.34
CA ARG A 187 -9.67 -2.63 -8.09
C ARG A 187 -9.43 -2.90 -6.60
N LEU A 188 -8.84 -1.96 -5.85
CA LEU A 188 -8.67 -2.12 -4.40
C LEU A 188 -10.01 -2.25 -3.67
N GLN A 189 -11.02 -1.47 -4.07
CA GLN A 189 -12.37 -1.56 -3.52
C GLN A 189 -13.04 -2.88 -3.86
N GLU A 190 -12.88 -3.37 -5.10
CA GLU A 190 -13.36 -4.68 -5.52
C GLU A 190 -12.76 -5.81 -4.68
N TRP A 191 -11.43 -5.83 -4.53
CA TRP A 191 -10.76 -6.82 -3.69
C TRP A 191 -11.20 -6.71 -2.23
N GLN A 192 -11.34 -5.50 -1.67
CA GLN A 192 -11.82 -5.33 -0.30
C GLN A 192 -13.22 -5.92 -0.07
N ARG A 193 -14.14 -5.76 -1.04
CA ARG A 193 -15.49 -6.35 -0.96
C ARG A 193 -15.44 -7.86 -1.01
N ARG A 194 -14.70 -8.42 -1.98
CA ARG A 194 -14.53 -9.87 -2.12
C ARG A 194 -13.96 -10.51 -0.86
N CYS A 195 -12.96 -9.89 -0.23
CA CYS A 195 -12.40 -10.35 1.04
C CYS A 195 -13.42 -10.41 2.19
N ARG A 196 -14.43 -9.53 2.17
CA ARG A 196 -15.51 -9.49 3.17
C ARG A 196 -16.68 -10.43 2.84
N GLY A 197 -16.59 -11.16 1.72
CA GLY A 197 -17.71 -11.95 1.20
C GLY A 197 -18.84 -11.11 0.63
N GLU A 198 -18.61 -9.82 0.34
CA GLU A 198 -19.60 -8.94 -0.27
C GLU A 198 -19.64 -9.18 -1.78
N GLY A 199 -20.83 -9.44 -2.32
CA GLY A 199 -21.06 -9.67 -3.76
C GLY A 199 -20.73 -8.45 -4.63
N PRO A 200 -20.74 -8.60 -5.97
CA PRO A 200 -20.47 -7.49 -6.88
C PRO A 200 -21.48 -6.35 -6.69
N VAL A 201 -21.01 -5.10 -6.73
CA VAL A 201 -21.89 -3.93 -6.71
C VAL A 201 -22.63 -3.88 -8.05
N PRO A 202 -23.97 -3.79 -8.06
CA PRO A 202 -24.71 -3.62 -9.30
C PRO A 202 -24.17 -2.40 -10.05
N GLY A 203 -23.90 -2.55 -11.35
CA GLY A 203 -23.53 -1.42 -12.19
C GLY A 203 -24.62 -0.34 -12.17
N PRO A 204 -24.28 0.92 -12.52
CA PRO A 204 -25.31 1.94 -12.65
C PRO A 204 -26.37 1.45 -13.65
N ALA A 205 -27.64 1.48 -13.24
CA ALA A 205 -28.75 1.22 -14.15
C ALA A 205 -28.63 2.23 -15.30
N GLY A 206 -28.50 1.72 -16.53
CA GLY A 206 -28.53 2.51 -17.75
C GLY A 206 -29.91 3.12 -17.99
#